data_AF-D4MV74-F1
#
_entry.id   AF-D4MV74-F1
#
_cell.length_a   1.000
_cell.length_b   1.000
_cell.length_c   1.000
_cell.angle_alpha   90.00
_cell.angle_beta   90.00
_cell.angle_gamma   90.00
#
_symmetry.space_group_name_H-M   'P 1'
#
loop_
_entity.id
_entity.type
_entity.pdbx_description
1 polymer ?
#
loop_
_entity_poly.entity_id
_entity_poly.type
_entity_poly.pdbx_seq_one_letter_code
_entity_poly.pdbx_strand_id
1 'polypeptide(L)'
;MRRRYERPSAYIEEFTPNEYVAACGDSGKVYNFKCNAGGGKYGGVYKETNGQPGLQISGRNRDQRISISNSSYHACEETHQANAKDPFIENCYYISMADYLDKNTANAIPVVVWRGEHQDNLHCTTKLDINEWTTAKS
;
A
#
# COMPACT_ATOMS: atom_id res chain seq x y z
N MET A 1 66.32 27.02 -22.81
CA MET A 1 65.66 25.93 -22.07
C MET A 1 64.16 25.99 -22.35
N ARG A 2 63.59 25.01 -23.06
CA ARG A 2 62.14 24.97 -23.36
C ARG A 2 61.41 24.23 -22.25
N ARG A 3 60.38 24.84 -21.66
CA ARG A 3 59.53 24.24 -20.63
C ARG A 3 58.72 23.10 -21.25
N ARG A 4 58.87 21.87 -20.73
CA ARG A 4 57.96 20.75 -21.03
C ARG A 4 56.66 20.99 -20.28
N TYR A 5 55.54 20.94 -20.98
CA TYR A 5 54.22 20.95 -20.38
C TYR A 5 53.83 19.50 -20.08
N GLU A 6 53.63 19.17 -18.81
CA GLU A 6 53.06 17.89 -18.38
C GLU A 6 51.59 18.11 -18.05
N ARG A 7 50.71 17.35 -18.70
CA ARG A 7 49.25 17.45 -18.51
C ARG A 7 48.91 16.77 -17.18
N PRO A 8 48.18 17.41 -16.25
CA PRO A 8 47.71 16.72 -15.06
C PRO A 8 46.63 15.71 -15.47
N SER A 9 46.80 14.45 -15.06
CA SER A 9 45.78 13.42 -15.15
C SER A 9 44.83 13.57 -13.96
N ALA A 10 43.61 14.05 -14.21
CA ALA A 10 42.54 14.01 -13.22
C ALA A 10 41.85 12.63 -13.31
N TYR A 11 41.79 11.92 -12.18
CA TYR A 11 40.92 10.76 -12.06
C TYR A 11 39.49 11.25 -11.97
N ILE A 12 38.69 10.93 -12.98
CA ILE A 12 37.25 11.12 -12.97
C ILE A 12 36.68 9.80 -12.46
N GLU A 13 36.18 9.78 -11.23
CA GLU A 13 35.33 8.68 -10.78
C GLU A 13 34.06 8.68 -11.63
N GLU A 14 33.65 7.49 -12.06
CA GLU A 14 32.39 7.29 -12.76
C GLU A 14 31.27 7.73 -11.82
N PHE A 15 30.68 8.89 -12.10
CA PHE A 15 29.45 9.30 -11.45
C PHE A 15 28.38 8.38 -12.02
N THR A 16 28.09 7.27 -11.33
CA THR A 16 26.86 6.53 -11.58
C THR A 16 25.74 7.51 -11.28
N PRO A 17 24.93 7.97 -12.26
CA PRO A 17 23.74 8.70 -11.89
C PRO A 17 22.97 7.77 -10.94
N ASN A 18 22.57 8.27 -9.77
CA ASN A 18 21.43 7.68 -9.06
C ASN A 18 20.23 7.93 -9.96
N GLU A 19 20.12 7.09 -10.98
CA GLU A 19 19.10 7.13 -11.98
C GLU A 19 17.80 6.85 -11.22
N TYR A 20 17.06 7.92 -10.90
CA TYR A 20 15.65 7.78 -10.65
C TYR A 20 15.03 7.38 -11.98
N VAL A 21 15.10 6.09 -12.27
CA VAL A 21 14.40 5.49 -13.39
C VAL A 21 12.92 5.52 -12.99
N ALA A 22 12.22 6.58 -13.37
CA ALA A 22 10.79 6.48 -13.62
C ALA A 22 10.64 5.53 -14.83
N ALA A 23 10.77 4.23 -14.56
CA ALA A 23 10.61 3.21 -15.58
C ALA A 23 9.13 3.19 -15.95
N CYS A 24 8.77 3.98 -16.95
CA CYS A 24 7.73 3.61 -17.91
C CYS A 24 8.23 2.38 -18.67
N GLY A 25 8.42 1.27 -17.96
CA GLY A 25 9.07 0.04 -18.42
C GLY A 25 8.16 -1.14 -18.10
N ASP A 26 7.51 -1.63 -19.16
CA ASP A 26 6.45 -2.64 -19.18
C ASP A 26 5.31 -2.32 -18.22
N SER A 27 4.13 -2.02 -18.79
CA SER A 27 2.87 -2.07 -18.05
C SER A 27 2.62 -3.52 -17.63
N GLY A 28 3.34 -3.96 -16.59
CA GLY A 28 3.10 -5.20 -15.89
C GLY A 28 1.62 -5.28 -15.53
N LYS A 29 1.11 -6.50 -15.37
CA LYS A 29 -0.30 -6.81 -15.11
C LYS A 29 -0.96 -5.71 -14.27
N VAL A 30 -1.94 -5.01 -14.84
CA VAL A 30 -2.69 -3.96 -14.13
C VAL A 30 -3.98 -4.57 -13.62
N TYR A 31 -4.24 -4.45 -12.32
CA TYR A 31 -5.44 -4.96 -11.69
C TYR A 31 -6.52 -3.89 -11.56
N ASN A 32 -7.78 -4.28 -11.75
CA ASN A 32 -8.93 -3.47 -11.40
C ASN A 32 -9.20 -3.61 -9.89
N PHE A 33 -8.53 -2.79 -9.09
CA PHE A 33 -8.66 -2.75 -7.64
C PHE A 33 -9.94 -2.02 -7.26
N LYS A 34 -10.96 -2.74 -6.78
CA LYS A 34 -12.21 -2.13 -6.32
C LYS A 34 -12.10 -1.73 -4.84
N CYS A 35 -12.10 -0.44 -4.56
CA CYS A 35 -12.10 0.09 -3.20
C CYS A 35 -13.53 0.10 -2.63
N ASN A 36 -13.93 -0.95 -1.92
CA ASN A 36 -15.31 -1.17 -1.47
C ASN A 36 -15.45 -1.58 0.00
N ALA A 37 -14.35 -1.76 0.73
CA ALA A 37 -14.43 -2.28 2.08
C ALA A 37 -15.12 -1.28 3.03
N GLY A 38 -16.08 -1.77 3.81
CA GLY A 38 -16.84 -0.94 4.75
C GLY A 38 -18.01 -0.17 4.15
N GLY A 39 -18.26 -0.27 2.84
CA GLY A 39 -19.45 0.31 2.19
C GLY A 39 -19.64 1.80 2.46
N GLY A 40 -18.56 2.57 2.32
CA GLY A 40 -18.54 4.03 2.52
C GLY A 40 -18.57 4.49 3.98
N LYS A 41 -18.70 3.59 4.97
CA LYS A 41 -18.66 3.97 6.39
C LYS A 41 -17.24 4.31 6.82
N TYR A 42 -17.11 5.38 7.60
CA TYR A 42 -15.85 5.73 8.24
C TYR A 42 -15.41 4.66 9.23
N GLY A 43 -14.12 4.34 9.21
CA GLY A 43 -13.54 3.32 10.05
C GLY A 43 -12.02 3.38 10.11
N GLY A 44 -11.46 2.36 10.76
CA GLY A 44 -10.03 2.13 10.88
C GLY A 44 -9.61 0.86 10.14
N VAL A 45 -8.34 0.84 9.74
CA VAL A 45 -7.74 -0.32 9.07
C VAL A 45 -6.50 -0.77 9.84
N TYR A 46 -6.43 -2.07 10.09
CA TYR A 46 -5.43 -2.71 10.92
C TYR A 46 -4.76 -3.83 10.15
N LYS A 47 -3.47 -4.05 10.37
CA LYS A 47 -2.71 -5.18 9.87
C LYS A 47 -2.56 -6.21 10.98
N GLU A 48 -2.91 -7.46 10.68
CA GLU A 48 -2.64 -8.62 11.53
C GLU A 48 -1.12 -8.73 11.71
N THR A 49 -0.66 -8.76 12.95
CA THR A 49 0.78 -8.74 13.28
C THR A 49 1.17 -9.68 14.41
N ASN A 50 0.22 -10.43 14.95
CA ASN A 50 0.35 -11.17 16.20
C ASN A 50 0.04 -12.68 16.05
N GLY A 51 -0.37 -13.13 14.85
CA GLY A 51 -0.67 -14.51 14.50
C GLY A 51 -2.03 -15.01 15.01
N GLN A 52 -2.90 -14.14 15.53
CA GLN A 52 -4.22 -14.54 16.03
C GLN A 52 -5.32 -14.19 15.01
N PRO A 53 -6.19 -15.14 14.64
CA PRO A 53 -7.29 -14.86 13.74
C PRO A 53 -8.26 -13.81 14.28
N GLY A 54 -8.71 -12.91 13.41
CA GLY A 54 -9.62 -11.82 13.73
C GLY A 54 -8.86 -10.56 14.15
N LEU A 55 -9.61 -9.48 14.39
CA LEU A 55 -9.02 -8.21 14.78
C LEU A 55 -8.86 -8.11 16.31
N GLN A 56 -7.65 -7.78 16.78
CA GLN A 56 -7.38 -7.45 18.18
C GLN A 56 -6.97 -5.97 18.32
N ILE A 57 -7.87 -5.11 18.84
CA ILE A 57 -7.61 -3.66 18.99
C ILE A 57 -7.09 -3.25 20.38
N SER A 58 -6.97 -4.18 21.32
CA SER A 58 -6.62 -3.88 22.72
C SER A 58 -5.69 -4.93 23.33
N GLY A 59 -5.06 -4.59 24.45
CA GLY A 59 -4.07 -5.45 25.11
C GLY A 59 -2.65 -5.30 24.55
N ARG A 60 -1.75 -6.16 25.03
CA ARG A 60 -0.32 -6.14 24.67
C ARG A 60 -0.05 -6.68 23.27
N ASN A 61 -0.85 -7.65 22.81
CA ASN A 61 -0.73 -8.30 21.50
C ASN A 61 -1.80 -7.78 20.54
N ARG A 62 -1.97 -6.45 20.47
CA ARG A 62 -2.94 -5.84 19.54
C ARG A 62 -2.36 -5.73 18.14
N ASP A 63 -3.22 -5.71 17.15
CA ASP A 63 -2.89 -5.44 15.77
C ASP A 63 -2.43 -4.01 15.52
N GLN A 64 -1.66 -3.84 14.46
CA GLN A 64 -1.12 -2.55 14.09
C GLN A 64 -2.14 -1.75 13.27
N ARG A 65 -2.59 -0.60 13.77
CA ARG A 65 -3.37 0.33 12.96
C ARG A 65 -2.48 0.92 11.85
N ILE A 66 -2.94 0.82 10.62
CA ILE A 66 -2.26 1.37 9.43
C ILE A 66 -3.02 2.55 8.80
N SER A 67 -4.28 2.75 9.16
CA SER A 67 -4.98 4.02 8.94
C SER A 67 -4.51 5.09 9.94
N ILE A 68 -4.68 6.37 9.57
CA ILE A 68 -4.30 7.50 10.43
C ILE A 68 -5.12 7.46 11.74
N SER A 69 -6.43 7.24 11.64
CA SER A 69 -7.34 7.07 12.77
C SER A 69 -8.45 6.06 12.43
N ASN A 70 -9.40 5.85 13.36
CA ASN A 70 -10.62 5.08 13.10
C ASN A 70 -11.72 5.91 12.41
N SER A 71 -11.41 7.14 12.02
CA SER A 71 -12.30 8.04 11.29
C SER A 71 -11.67 8.56 9.99
N SER A 72 -10.49 8.05 9.61
CA SER A 72 -9.74 8.55 8.46
C SER A 72 -9.98 7.77 7.19
N TYR A 73 -10.36 6.48 7.29
CA TYR A 73 -10.61 5.65 6.13
C TYR A 73 -12.12 5.52 5.88
N HIS A 74 -12.49 5.63 4.61
CA HIS A 74 -13.75 5.16 4.05
C HIS A 74 -13.47 4.68 2.62
N ALA A 75 -14.29 3.76 2.10
CA ALA A 75 -14.20 3.38 0.70
C ALA A 75 -14.60 4.56 -0.20
N CYS A 76 -13.82 4.81 -1.25
CA CYS A 76 -14.21 5.74 -2.31
C CYS A 76 -15.26 5.15 -3.27
N GLU A 77 -15.52 3.84 -3.18
CA GLU A 77 -16.48 3.09 -4.02
C GLU A 77 -16.11 3.04 -5.51
N GLU A 78 -14.87 3.43 -5.84
CA GLU A 78 -14.33 3.42 -7.19
C GLU A 78 -13.49 2.17 -7.48
N THR A 79 -13.26 1.93 -8.77
CA THR A 79 -12.30 0.92 -9.24
C THR A 79 -11.07 1.64 -9.77
N HIS A 80 -9.92 1.33 -9.19
CA HIS A 80 -8.64 1.90 -9.57
C HIS A 80 -7.83 0.90 -10.39
N GLN A 81 -6.93 1.43 -11.22
CA GLN A 81 -5.92 0.64 -11.91
C GLN A 81 -4.69 0.55 -11.03
N ALA A 82 -4.52 -0.57 -10.35
CA ALA A 82 -3.36 -0.80 -9.49
C ALA A 82 -2.31 -1.61 -10.24
N ASN A 83 -1.05 -1.17 -10.22
CA ASN A 83 0.03 -1.90 -10.87
C ASN A 83 0.32 -3.18 -10.07
N ALA A 84 0.53 -4.33 -10.72
CA ALA A 84 0.93 -5.55 -10.01
C ALA A 84 2.27 -5.43 -9.27
N LYS A 85 3.11 -4.46 -9.64
CA LYS A 85 4.37 -4.15 -8.95
C LYS A 85 4.14 -3.33 -7.66
N ASP A 86 2.94 -2.78 -7.46
CA ASP A 86 2.62 -2.02 -6.25
C ASP A 86 2.57 -2.94 -5.02
N PRO A 87 2.94 -2.43 -3.84
CA PRO A 87 2.80 -3.19 -2.61
C PRO A 87 1.32 -3.31 -2.20
N PHE A 88 0.79 -4.53 -2.29
CA PHE A 88 -0.48 -4.90 -1.65
C PHE A 88 -0.20 -5.41 -0.23
N ILE A 89 -0.95 -4.90 0.75
CA ILE A 89 -0.83 -5.33 2.14
C ILE A 89 -1.99 -6.28 2.43
N GLU A 90 -1.65 -7.55 2.56
CA GLU A 90 -2.58 -8.63 2.91
C GLU A 90 -2.72 -8.78 4.43
N ASN A 91 -3.65 -9.64 4.86
CA ASN A 91 -3.96 -9.92 6.26
C ASN A 91 -4.31 -8.63 7.03
N CYS A 92 -5.19 -7.83 6.45
CA CYS A 92 -5.71 -6.63 7.09
C CYS A 92 -7.18 -6.79 7.48
N TYR A 93 -7.62 -5.95 8.41
CA TYR A 93 -9.00 -5.84 8.85
C TYR A 93 -9.48 -4.40 8.76
N TYR A 94 -10.68 -4.20 8.22
CA TYR A 94 -11.46 -2.98 8.38
C TYR A 94 -12.43 -3.14 9.55
N ILE A 95 -12.52 -2.11 10.39
CA ILE A 95 -13.56 -1.99 11.43
C ILE A 95 -14.22 -0.62 11.33
N SER A 96 -15.56 -0.58 11.39
CA SER A 96 -16.28 0.69 11.37
C SER A 96 -16.00 1.49 12.64
N MET A 97 -16.15 2.82 12.58
CA MET A 97 -15.97 3.66 13.77
C MET A 97 -16.95 3.28 14.89
N ALA A 98 -18.19 2.91 14.55
CA ALA A 98 -19.19 2.47 15.52
C ALA A 98 -18.74 1.19 16.25
N ASP A 99 -18.35 0.16 15.49
CA ASP A 99 -17.88 -1.11 16.06
C ASP A 99 -16.60 -0.92 16.88
N TYR A 100 -15.70 -0.02 16.45
CA TYR A 100 -14.50 0.30 17.22
C TYR A 100 -14.83 0.93 18.59
N LEU A 101 -15.77 1.87 18.63
CA LEU A 101 -16.19 2.53 19.88
C LEU A 101 -16.83 1.53 20.84
N ASP A 102 -17.63 0.61 20.32
CA ASP A 102 -18.27 -0.47 21.08
C ASP A 102 -17.31 -1.62 21.41
N LYS A 103 -16.06 -1.55 20.91
CA LYS A 103 -15.04 -2.60 21.00
C LYS A 103 -15.50 -3.95 20.43
N ASN A 104 -16.44 -3.91 19.48
CA ASN A 104 -17.00 -5.09 18.84
C ASN A 104 -16.16 -5.50 17.63
N THR A 105 -15.03 -6.15 17.86
CA THR A 105 -14.14 -6.60 16.78
C THR A 105 -14.68 -7.78 15.97
N ALA A 106 -15.77 -8.42 16.40
CA ALA A 106 -16.41 -9.50 15.65
C ALA A 106 -17.01 -9.04 14.31
N ASN A 107 -17.33 -7.75 14.19
CA ASN A 107 -17.85 -7.14 12.96
C ASN A 107 -16.73 -6.67 12.01
N ALA A 108 -15.45 -6.81 12.40
CA ALA A 108 -14.35 -6.47 11.53
C ALA A 108 -14.32 -7.40 10.32
N ILE A 109 -14.08 -6.85 9.13
CA ILE A 109 -14.03 -7.62 7.89
C ILE A 109 -12.59 -7.71 7.38
N PRO A 110 -12.17 -8.86 6.84
CA PRO A 110 -10.86 -9.00 6.23
C PRO A 110 -10.78 -8.17 4.94
N VAL A 111 -9.63 -7.57 4.68
CA VAL A 111 -9.38 -6.72 3.51
C VAL A 111 -7.94 -6.89 3.00
N VAL A 112 -7.74 -6.55 1.73
CA VAL A 112 -6.42 -6.25 1.16
C VAL A 112 -6.32 -4.74 0.97
N VAL A 113 -5.16 -4.16 1.30
CA VAL A 113 -4.91 -2.72 1.22
C VAL A 113 -3.97 -2.40 0.07
N TRP A 114 -4.29 -1.35 -0.67
CA TRP A 114 -3.44 -0.72 -1.67
C TRP A 114 -3.22 0.75 -1.29
N ARG A 115 -1.98 1.24 -1.44
CA ARG A 115 -1.60 2.59 -1.01
C ARG A 115 -1.72 3.67 -2.10
N GLY A 116 -2.31 3.32 -3.25
CA GLY A 116 -2.35 4.18 -4.42
C GLY A 116 -0.98 4.26 -5.12
N GLU A 117 -0.95 4.90 -6.29
CA GLU A 117 0.26 5.07 -7.11
C GLU A 117 1.37 5.82 -6.38
N HIS A 118 1.00 6.81 -5.56
CA HIS A 118 1.94 7.61 -4.75
C HIS A 118 2.24 7.01 -3.37
N GLN A 119 1.66 5.85 -3.06
CA GLN A 119 1.84 5.12 -1.80
C GLN A 119 1.43 5.87 -0.51
N ASP A 120 0.63 6.92 -0.63
CA ASP A 120 0.22 7.81 0.46
C ASP A 120 -1.28 7.76 0.77
N ASN A 121 -2.09 7.06 -0.04
CA ASN A 121 -3.55 7.01 0.10
C ASN A 121 -4.05 5.59 0.38
N LEU A 122 -4.94 5.40 1.35
CA LEU A 122 -5.35 4.06 1.79
C LEU A 122 -6.64 3.62 1.08
N HIS A 123 -6.54 2.60 0.21
CA HIS A 123 -7.67 1.95 -0.45
C HIS A 123 -7.78 0.50 0.02
N CYS A 124 -9.00 0.00 0.27
CA CYS A 124 -9.21 -1.38 0.71
C CYS A 124 -10.25 -2.11 -0.14
N THR A 125 -9.98 -3.39 -0.40
CA THR A 125 -10.92 -4.28 -1.08
C THR A 125 -11.26 -5.49 -0.21
N THR A 126 -12.47 -6.01 -0.37
CA THR A 126 -12.89 -7.28 0.24
C THR A 126 -12.57 -8.49 -0.63
N LYS A 127 -12.08 -8.30 -1.86
CA LYS A 127 -11.61 -9.39 -2.71
C LYS A 127 -10.19 -9.78 -2.29
N LEU A 128 -10.08 -10.81 -1.46
CA LEU A 128 -8.81 -11.16 -0.82
C LEU A 128 -7.83 -11.87 -1.76
N ASP A 129 -8.33 -12.71 -2.66
CA ASP A 129 -7.47 -13.41 -3.62
C ASP A 129 -7.16 -12.50 -4.82
N ILE A 130 -5.91 -12.04 -4.91
CA ILE A 130 -5.40 -11.19 -6.00
C ILE A 130 -5.51 -11.92 -7.36
N ASN A 131 -5.49 -13.26 -7.38
CA ASN A 131 -5.62 -14.03 -8.61
C ASN A 131 -7.03 -13.93 -9.22
N GLU A 132 -8.04 -13.62 -8.42
CA GLU A 132 -9.42 -13.40 -8.87
C GLU A 132 -9.66 -11.97 -9.36
N TRP A 133 -8.67 -11.07 -9.24
CA TRP A 133 -8.82 -9.69 -9.68
C TRP A 133 -8.76 -9.62 -11.20
N THR A 134 -9.77 -8.96 -11.79
CA THR A 134 -9.78 -8.74 -13.24
C THR A 134 -8.65 -7.77 -13.61
N THR A 135 -8.02 -8.01 -14.73
CA THR A 135 -6.99 -7.11 -15.25
C THR A 135 -7.62 -6.02 -16.11
N ALA A 136 -7.04 -4.83 -16.12
CA ALA A 136 -7.38 -3.84 -17.13
C ALA A 136 -7.05 -4.42 -18.51
N LYS A 137 -7.95 -4.22 -19.49
CA LYS A 137 -7.62 -4.58 -20.88
C LYS A 137 -6.50 -3.65 -21.33
N SER A 138 -5.39 -4.25 -21.76
CA SER A 138 -4.26 -3.57 -22.42
C SER A 138 -4.72 -2.85 -23.69
#